data_AF-A0A0G1H8Q7-F1
#
_entry.id   AF-A0A0G1H8Q7-F1
#
_cell.length_a   1.000
_cell.length_b   1.000
_cell.length_c   1.000
_cell.angle_alpha   90.00
_cell.angle_beta   90.00
_cell.angle_gamma   90.00
#
_symmetry.space_group_name_H-M   'P 1'
#
loop_
_entity.id
_entity.type
_entity.pdbx_description
1 polymer ?
#
loop_
_entity_poly.entity_id
_entity_poly.type
_entity_poly.pdbx_seq_one_letter_code
_entity_poly.pdbx_strand_id
1 'polypeptide(L)'
;MATYILVASIAAIIQIGTIYFLRANFLGSFLYAVPFILISQFLFLWSYASAPKFLTIWFIVTALTNSLAFLLGYFLWHEQISAVNIVGMVLIVGGVILLQIK
;
A
#
# COMPACT_ATOMS: atom_id res chain seq x y z
N MET A 1 -13.10 -0.65 12.52
CA MET A 1 -12.85 -0.38 11.08
C MET A 1 -11.65 0.55 10.89
N ALA A 2 -11.69 1.77 11.45
CA ALA A 2 -10.62 2.76 11.33
C ALA A 2 -9.24 2.24 11.78
N THR A 3 -9.16 1.51 12.89
CA THR A 3 -7.90 0.95 13.41
C THR A 3 -7.21 -0.01 12.42
N TYR A 4 -7.97 -0.88 11.74
CA TYR A 4 -7.43 -1.82 10.77
C TYR A 4 -6.93 -1.09 9.52
N ILE A 5 -7.68 -0.10 9.05
CA ILE A 5 -7.28 0.76 7.93
C ILE A 5 -5.99 1.51 8.29
N LEU A 6 -5.89 2.06 9.50
CA LEU A 6 -4.70 2.76 9.98
C LEU A 6 -3.48 1.83 10.03
N VAL A 7 -3.60 0.67 10.66
CA VAL A 7 -2.50 -0.32 10.76
C VAL A 7 -2.03 -0.77 9.39
N ALA A 8 -2.96 -1.04 8.47
CA ALA A 8 -2.62 -1.41 7.11
C ALA A 8 -1.99 -0.26 6.31
N SER A 9 -2.39 0.99 6.57
CA SER A 9 -1.78 2.17 5.94
C SER A 9 -0.33 2.37 6.43
N ILE A 10 -0.07 2.14 7.72
CA ILE A 10 1.30 2.14 8.27
C ILE A 10 2.13 1.02 7.61
N ALA A 11 1.57 -0.18 7.51
CA ALA A 11 2.21 -1.31 6.84
C ALA A 11 2.57 -0.99 5.38
N ALA A 12 1.64 -0.35 4.65
CA ALA A 12 1.84 0.09 3.27
C ALA A 12 2.99 1.10 3.14
N ILE A 13 3.06 2.11 4.00
CA ILE A 13 4.14 3.11 3.96
C ILE A 13 5.49 2.45 4.22
N ILE A 14 5.57 1.57 5.23
CA ILE A 14 6.80 0.81 5.53
C ILE A 14 7.21 -0.03 4.32
N GLN A 15 6.27 -0.75 3.71
CA GLN A 15 6.56 -1.62 2.57
C GLN A 15 7.02 -0.82 1.33
N ILE A 16 6.32 0.28 1.00
CA ILE A 16 6.70 1.16 -0.12
C ILE A 16 8.11 1.75 0.12
N GLY A 17 8.37 2.30 1.31
CA GLY A 17 9.69 2.82 1.65
C GLY A 17 10.79 1.76 1.57
N THR A 18 10.49 0.54 2.01
CA THR A 18 11.43 -0.59 1.93
C THR A 18 11.75 -0.97 0.49
N ILE A 19 10.76 -0.95 -0.41
CA ILE A 19 10.97 -1.21 -1.85
C ILE A 19 11.93 -0.17 -2.44
N TYR A 20 11.71 1.12 -2.16
CA TYR A 20 12.61 2.15 -2.66
C TYR A 20 14.03 2.06 -2.08
N PHE A 21 14.14 1.71 -0.79
CA PHE A 21 15.43 1.48 -0.14
C PHE A 21 16.20 0.29 -0.74
N LEU A 22 15.49 -0.79 -1.08
CA LEU A 22 16.04 -1.95 -1.80
C LEU A 22 16.43 -1.61 -3.24
N ARG A 23 15.65 -0.76 -3.91
CA ARG A 23 15.93 -0.34 -5.29
C ARG A 23 17.21 0.48 -5.40
N ALA A 24 17.53 1.28 -4.37
CA ALA A 24 18.73 2.12 -4.36
C ALA A 24 20.03 1.30 -4.23
N ASN A 25 20.06 0.30 -3.35
CA ASN A 25 21.23 -0.57 -3.17
C ASN A 25 20.82 -1.95 -2.64
N PHE A 26 20.45 -2.86 -3.54
CA PHE A 26 19.90 -4.15 -3.14
C PHE A 26 20.83 -4.92 -2.18
N LEU A 27 22.10 -5.09 -2.54
CA LEU A 27 23.04 -5.92 -1.75
C LEU A 27 23.36 -5.31 -0.39
N GLY A 28 23.53 -3.99 -0.30
CA GLY A 28 23.81 -3.30 0.96
C GLY A 28 22.59 -3.15 1.87
N SER A 29 21.40 -3.04 1.27
CA SER A 29 20.15 -2.77 1.98
C SER A 29 19.36 -4.03 2.35
N PHE A 30 19.65 -5.19 1.74
CA PHE A 30 18.83 -6.40 1.88
C PHE A 30 18.64 -6.82 3.34
N LEU A 31 19.74 -6.96 4.10
CA LEU A 31 19.67 -7.38 5.51
C LEU A 31 18.88 -6.40 6.37
N TYR A 32 18.98 -5.11 6.09
CA TYR A 32 18.22 -4.07 6.79
C TYR A 32 16.75 -4.03 6.38
N ALA A 33 16.44 -4.39 5.13
CA ALA A 33 15.07 -4.42 4.60
C ALA A 33 14.25 -5.59 5.15
N VAL A 34 14.87 -6.74 5.46
CA VAL A 34 14.19 -7.94 5.95
C VAL A 34 13.31 -7.66 7.19
N PRO A 35 13.78 -7.00 8.26
CA PRO A 35 12.94 -6.62 9.39
C PRO A 35 11.71 -5.79 9.00
N PHE A 36 11.89 -4.79 8.12
CA PHE A 36 10.77 -3.94 7.68
C PHE A 36 9.75 -4.70 6.84
N ILE A 37 10.20 -5.62 5.99
CA ILE A 37 9.32 -6.52 5.25
C ILE A 37 8.51 -7.36 6.25
N LEU A 38 9.16 -8.03 7.20
CA LEU A 38 8.46 -8.88 8.18
C LEU A 38 7.45 -8.08 9.01
N ILE A 39 7.82 -6.90 9.48
CA ILE A 39 6.91 -6.01 10.22
C ILE A 39 5.71 -5.62 9.35
N SER A 40 5.94 -5.17 8.11
CA SER A 40 4.83 -4.80 7.22
C SER A 40 3.88 -5.98 6.94
N GLN A 41 4.43 -7.17 6.66
CA GLN A 41 3.63 -8.37 6.43
C GLN A 41 2.80 -8.77 7.66
N PHE A 42 3.38 -8.68 8.86
CA PHE A 42 2.67 -8.94 10.10
C PHE A 42 1.52 -7.95 10.33
N LEU A 43 1.76 -6.66 10.11
CA LEU A 43 0.72 -5.62 10.26
C LEU A 43 -0.41 -5.79 9.24
N PHE A 44 -0.09 -6.14 7.99
CA PHE A 44 -1.10 -6.50 6.99
C PHE A 44 -1.92 -7.70 7.43
N LEU A 45 -1.25 -8.80 7.82
CA LEU A 45 -1.92 -10.02 8.27
C LEU A 45 -2.85 -9.75 9.45
N TRP A 46 -2.37 -9.03 10.46
CA TRP A 46 -3.17 -8.69 11.64
C TRP A 46 -4.38 -7.82 11.28
N SER A 47 -4.18 -6.80 10.43
CA SER A 47 -5.26 -5.92 9.97
C SER A 47 -6.35 -6.70 9.26
N TYR A 48 -5.97 -7.59 8.34
CA TYR A 48 -6.90 -8.39 7.55
C TYR A 48 -7.59 -9.49 8.36
N ALA A 49 -6.85 -10.21 9.21
CA ALA A 49 -7.41 -11.31 10.00
C ALA A 49 -8.35 -10.83 11.11
N SER A 50 -8.07 -9.64 11.67
CA SER A 50 -8.86 -9.07 12.76
C SER A 50 -10.03 -8.20 12.28
N ALA A 51 -10.16 -7.99 10.96
CA ALA A 51 -11.18 -7.17 10.35
C ALA A 51 -12.58 -7.82 10.42
N PRO A 52 -13.63 -7.10 10.84
CA PRO A 52 -15.01 -7.63 10.83
C PRO A 52 -15.55 -7.87 9.42
N LYS A 53 -15.00 -7.20 8.40
CA LYS A 53 -15.35 -7.36 6.98
C LYS A 53 -14.07 -7.40 6.14
N PHE A 54 -13.48 -8.58 5.99
CA PHE A 54 -12.23 -8.78 5.26
C PHE A 54 -12.24 -8.15 3.86
N LEU A 55 -13.24 -8.47 3.02
CA LEU A 55 -13.29 -7.97 1.64
C LEU A 55 -13.33 -6.44 1.55
N THR A 56 -14.06 -5.78 2.46
CA THR A 56 -14.14 -4.33 2.50
C THR A 56 -12.80 -3.70 2.89
N ILE A 57 -12.15 -4.22 3.94
CA ILE A 57 -10.83 -3.72 4.36
C ILE A 57 -9.78 -4.00 3.30
N TRP A 58 -9.77 -5.19 2.71
CA TRP A 58 -8.84 -5.55 1.65
C TRP A 58 -8.94 -4.58 0.48
N PHE A 59 -10.15 -4.31 -0.03
CA PHE A 59 -10.35 -3.36 -1.12
C PHE A 59 -9.89 -1.94 -0.77
N ILE A 60 -10.28 -1.42 0.39
CA ILE A 60 -9.91 -0.07 0.85
C ILE A 60 -8.39 0.04 1.00
N VAL A 61 -7.75 -0.97 1.60
CA VAL A 61 -6.31 -0.97 1.83
C VAL A 61 -5.54 -1.10 0.52
N THR A 62 -5.99 -1.94 -0.41
CA THR A 62 -5.39 -2.04 -1.75
C THR A 62 -5.50 -0.70 -2.47
N ALA A 63 -6.65 -0.05 -2.41
CA ALA A 63 -6.87 1.27 -2.99
C ALA A 63 -5.92 2.32 -2.41
N LEU A 64 -5.83 2.38 -1.08
CA LEU A 64 -4.93 3.28 -0.35
C LEU A 64 -3.46 3.01 -0.66
N THR A 65 -3.04 1.74 -0.62
CA THR A 65 -1.64 1.34 -0.86
C THR A 65 -1.19 1.71 -2.27
N ASN A 66 -2.02 1.45 -3.28
CA ASN A 66 -1.73 1.84 -4.65
C ASN A 66 -1.71 3.36 -4.83
N SER A 67 -2.61 4.08 -4.15
CA SER A 67 -2.64 5.55 -4.17
C SER A 67 -1.41 6.15 -3.52
N LEU A 68 -1.01 5.63 -2.37
CA LEU A 68 0.22 6.02 -1.69
C LEU A 68 1.44 5.70 -2.54
N ALA A 69 1.54 4.51 -3.12
CA ALA A 69 2.66 4.13 -3.98
C ALA A 69 2.76 5.06 -5.20
N PHE A 70 1.64 5.37 -5.84
CA PHE A 70 1.59 6.30 -6.97
C PHE A 70 2.01 7.73 -6.56
N LEU A 71 1.44 8.26 -5.48
CA LEU A 71 1.75 9.62 -5.01
C LEU A 71 3.20 9.74 -4.53
N LEU A 72 3.68 8.78 -3.75
CA LEU A 72 5.07 8.78 -3.27
C LEU A 72 6.05 8.57 -4.42
N GLY A 73 5.75 7.66 -5.35
CA GLY A 73 6.56 7.45 -6.55
C GLY A 73 6.66 8.70 -7.42
N TYR A 74 5.53 9.40 -7.62
CA TYR A 74 5.51 10.64 -8.39
C TYR A 74 6.21 11.81 -7.68
N PHE A 75 5.85 12.10 -6.43
CA PHE A 75 6.36 13.31 -5.73
C PHE A 75 7.77 13.16 -5.16
N LEU A 76 8.11 11.99 -4.60
CA LEU A 76 9.42 11.79 -3.96
C LEU A 76 10.43 11.24 -4.96
N TRP A 77 10.05 10.25 -5.75
CA TRP A 77 10.95 9.56 -6.68
C TRP A 77 10.85 10.04 -8.13
N HIS A 78 9.98 11.00 -8.43
CA HIS A 78 9.85 11.61 -9.75
C HIS A 78 9.63 10.58 -10.87
N GLU A 79 8.94 9.48 -10.55
CA GLU A 79 8.64 8.43 -11.52
C GLU A 79 7.71 8.97 -12.64
N GLN A 80 7.97 8.53 -13.87
CA GLN A 80 7.12 8.89 -15.00
C GLN A 80 5.75 8.24 -14.86
N ILE A 81 4.70 9.07 -14.82
CA ILE A 81 3.32 8.61 -14.82
C ILE A 81 2.93 8.19 -16.24
N SER A 82 2.66 6.90 -16.45
CA SER A 82 2.06 6.43 -17.70
C SER A 82 0.53 6.60 -17.69
N ALA A 83 -0.09 6.63 -18.87
CA ALA A 83 -1.55 6.63 -19.00
C ALA A 83 -2.20 5.42 -18.31
N VAL A 84 -1.51 4.28 -18.24
CA VAL A 84 -1.99 3.06 -17.57
C VAL A 84 -2.11 3.29 -16.06
N ASN A 85 -1.17 4.01 -15.45
CA ASN A 85 -1.24 4.34 -14.02
C ASN A 85 -2.46 5.20 -13.71
N ILE A 86 -2.75 6.19 -14.57
CA ILE A 86 -3.91 7.09 -14.40
C ILE A 86 -5.22 6.29 -14.48
N VAL A 87 -5.36 5.43 -15.50
CA VAL A 87 -6.53 4.55 -15.65
C VAL A 87 -6.68 3.64 -14.42
N GLY A 88 -5.58 3.06 -13.94
CA GLY A 88 -5.57 2.26 -12.71
C GLY A 88 -6.09 3.03 -11.49
N MET A 89 -5.68 4.28 -11.31
CA MET A 89 -6.17 5.11 -10.20
C MET A 89 -7.66 5.44 -10.33
N VAL A 90 -8.15 5.74 -11.54
CA VAL A 90 -9.58 5.97 -11.77
C VAL A 90 -10.40 4.73 -11.42
N LEU A 91 -9.95 3.53 -11.82
CA LEU A 91 -10.62 2.27 -11.49
C LEU A 91 -10.63 2.00 -9.98
N ILE A 92 -9.52 2.29 -9.29
CA ILE A 92 -9.41 2.14 -7.84
C ILE A 92 -10.39 3.06 -7.12
N VAL A 93 -10.43 4.34 -7.48
CA VAL A 93 -11.34 5.34 -6.88
C VAL A 93 -12.79 4.96 -7.18
N GLY A 94 -13.10 4.57 -8.43
CA GLY A 94 -14.43 4.10 -8.82
C GLY A 94 -14.87 2.86 -8.03
N GLY A 95 -13.98 1.89 -7.82
CA GLY A 95 -14.24 0.69 -7.02
C GLY A 95 -14.57 1.01 -5.56
N VAL A 96 -13.87 1.97 -4.95
CA VAL A 96 -14.15 2.42 -3.57
C VAL A 96 -15.53 3.09 -3.48
N ILE A 97 -15.89 3.94 -4.45
CA ILE A 97 -17.20 4.59 -4.49
C ILE A 97 -18.32 3.55 -4.62
N LEU A 98 -18.18 2.59 -5.54
CA LEU A 98 -19.16 1.51 -5.71
C LEU A 98 -19.34 0.66 -4.44
N LEU A 99 -18.27 0.47 -3.67
CA LEU A 99 -18.30 -0.22 -2.37
C LEU A 99 -19.08 0.54 -1.29
N GLN A 100 -19.22 1.86 -1.39
CA GLN A 100 -20.01 2.68 -0.46
C GLN A 100 -21.49 2.80 -0.87
N ILE A 101 -21.86 2.39 -2.08
CA ILE A 101 -23.25 2.42 -2.58
C ILE A 101 -24.07 1.22 -2.07
N LYS A 102 -23.54 0.42 -1.12
CA LYS A 102 -24.24 -0.68 -0.45
C LYS A 102 -24.48 -0.41 1.03
#